data_AF-A0A835SEL3-F1
#
_entry.id   AF-A0A835SEL3-F1
#
_cell.length_a   1.000
_cell.length_b   1.000
_cell.length_c   1.000
_cell.angle_alpha   90.00
_cell.angle_beta   90.00
_cell.angle_gamma   90.00
#
_symmetry.space_group_name_H-M   'P 1'
#
loop_
_entity.id
_entity.type
_entity.pdbx_description
1 polymer ?
#
loop_
_entity_poly.entity_id
_entity_poly.type
_entity_poly.pdbx_seq_one_letter_code
_entity_poly.pdbx_strand_id
1 'polypeptide(L)'
;MAVYKVKAGRHAGATILAFEGTNSYTHGIQDLIGVAFARFGPIARVACDIYNSVRPTYVTGHSLGGCIAEVVCSRSGCGGASFNAPGPWSPNPATCIADGDRYDGVRFEIHLANGDPVSCMCNPGAGGADHGHIGSIDNGALVWHYNCGGQHGIDVMLRAINNW
;
A
#
# COMPACT_ATOMS: atom_id res chain seq x y z
N MET A 1 -6.63 -4.65 11.67
CA MET A 1 -5.50 -5.47 11.15
C MET A 1 -5.74 -6.94 11.45
N ALA A 2 -5.17 -7.85 10.66
CA ALA A 2 -5.31 -9.29 10.86
C ALA A 2 -4.08 -10.05 10.35
N VAL A 3 -3.82 -11.23 10.91
CA VAL A 3 -2.77 -12.15 10.45
C VAL A 3 -3.42 -13.36 9.81
N TYR A 4 -3.07 -13.62 8.56
CA TYR A 4 -3.57 -14.75 7.79
C TYR A 4 -2.47 -15.78 7.57
N LYS A 5 -2.85 -17.05 7.42
CA LYS A 5 -1.94 -18.14 7.05
C LYS A 5 -2.36 -18.71 5.70
N VAL A 6 -1.41 -18.79 4.77
CA VAL A 6 -1.63 -19.41 3.47
C VAL A 6 -1.74 -20.93 3.65
N LYS A 7 -2.89 -21.49 3.28
CA LYS A 7 -3.20 -22.91 3.51
C LYS A 7 -2.62 -23.85 2.45
N ALA A 8 -2.45 -23.38 1.21
CA ALA A 8 -2.07 -24.22 0.07
C ALA A 8 -1.38 -23.41 -1.04
N GLY A 9 -0.81 -24.11 -2.02
CA GLY A 9 -0.11 -23.53 -3.17
C GLY A 9 1.36 -23.20 -2.90
N ARG A 10 1.98 -22.44 -3.81
CA ARG A 10 3.43 -22.13 -3.80
C ARG A 10 3.91 -21.42 -2.53
N HIS A 11 3.01 -20.74 -1.81
CA HIS A 11 3.31 -20.02 -0.57
C HIS A 11 2.72 -20.68 0.68
N ALA A 12 2.35 -21.97 0.62
CA ALA A 12 1.77 -22.67 1.77
C ALA A 12 2.64 -22.55 3.02
N GLY A 13 2.02 -22.25 4.16
CA GLY A 13 2.70 -22.02 5.43
C GLY A 13 3.13 -20.58 5.69
N ALA A 14 3.21 -19.73 4.66
CA ALA A 14 3.51 -18.31 4.82
C ALA A 14 2.42 -17.58 5.62
N THR A 15 2.82 -16.55 6.34
CA THR A 15 1.93 -15.67 7.10
C THR A 15 1.87 -14.28 6.48
N ILE A 16 0.69 -13.68 6.48
CA ILE A 16 0.42 -12.37 5.88
C ILE A 16 -0.16 -11.46 6.96
N LEU A 17 0.50 -10.35 7.25
CA LEU A 17 -0.04 -9.30 8.11
C LEU A 17 -0.77 -8.27 7.23
N ALA A 18 -2.09 -8.19 7.36
CA ALA A 18 -2.92 -7.25 6.63
C ALA A 18 -3.28 -6.04 7.49
N PHE A 19 -2.93 -4.86 7.01
CA PHE A 19 -3.31 -3.59 7.58
C PHE A 19 -4.65 -3.14 7.01
N GLU A 20 -5.54 -2.70 7.89
CA GLU A 20 -6.86 -2.23 7.51
C GLU A 20 -6.77 -0.78 7.02
N GLY A 21 -7.46 -0.47 5.93
CA GLY A 21 -7.66 0.91 5.48
C GLY A 21 -8.69 1.63 6.35
N THR A 22 -9.04 2.85 5.98
CA THR A 22 -10.10 3.58 6.67
C THR A 22 -11.46 3.24 6.06
N ASN A 23 -12.40 2.75 6.88
CA ASN A 23 -13.77 2.49 6.43
C ASN A 23 -14.48 3.83 6.23
N SER A 24 -14.59 4.33 5.00
CA SER A 24 -15.35 5.55 4.72
C SER A 24 -16.06 5.46 3.39
N TYR A 25 -17.30 4.94 3.44
CA TYR A 25 -18.22 4.90 2.31
C TYR A 25 -18.97 6.23 2.07
N THR A 26 -18.77 7.24 2.90
CA THR A 26 -19.53 8.50 2.81
C THR A 26 -18.72 9.68 3.36
N HIS A 27 -18.42 10.63 2.47
CA HIS A 27 -17.81 11.96 2.67
C HIS A 27 -16.29 12.03 2.94
N GLY A 28 -15.60 12.83 2.11
CA GLY A 28 -14.31 13.44 2.43
C GLY A 28 -13.08 12.53 2.41
N ILE A 29 -12.91 11.67 1.40
CA ILE A 29 -11.67 10.89 1.20
C ILE A 29 -10.41 11.77 1.34
N GLN A 30 -10.46 13.00 0.82
CA GLN A 30 -9.41 14.02 0.97
C GLN A 30 -9.12 14.37 2.43
N ASP A 31 -10.13 14.76 3.20
CA ASP A 31 -9.98 15.15 4.60
C ASP A 31 -9.51 13.98 5.45
N LEU A 32 -10.02 12.78 5.19
CA LEU A 32 -9.66 11.58 5.92
C LEU A 32 -8.20 11.19 5.69
N ILE A 33 -7.77 11.25 4.44
CA ILE A 33 -6.39 10.97 4.06
C ILE A 33 -5.46 12.06 4.61
N GLY A 34 -5.85 13.34 4.53
CA GLY A 34 -5.09 14.44 5.15
C GLY A 34 -4.92 14.28 6.66
N VAL A 35 -5.99 13.94 7.38
CA VAL A 35 -5.95 13.66 8.83
C VAL A 35 -5.12 12.41 9.13
N ALA A 36 -5.26 11.36 8.32
CA ALA A 36 -4.48 10.13 8.48
C ALA A 36 -2.98 10.38 8.27
N PHE A 37 -2.60 11.14 7.24
CA PHE A 37 -1.21 11.53 6.98
C PHE A 37 -0.64 12.42 8.09
N ALA A 38 -1.43 13.36 8.62
CA ALA A 38 -1.01 14.19 9.76
C ALA A 38 -0.71 13.36 11.03
N ARG A 39 -1.35 12.20 11.19
CA ARG A 39 -1.16 11.29 12.33
C ARG A 39 -0.35 10.04 11.97
N PHE A 40 0.28 10.02 10.80
CA PHE A 40 0.85 8.80 10.26
C PHE A 40 2.10 8.32 11.00
N GLY A 41 2.93 9.23 11.52
CA GLY A 41 4.15 8.88 12.25
C GLY A 41 3.90 7.88 13.40
N PRO A 42 2.99 8.18 14.35
CA PRO A 42 2.57 7.22 15.38
C PRO A 42 1.98 5.92 14.83
N ILE A 43 1.15 5.97 13.79
CA ILE A 43 0.54 4.78 13.18
C ILE A 43 1.61 3.86 12.59
N ALA A 44 2.57 4.42 11.85
CA ALA A 44 3.68 3.69 11.26
C ALA A 44 4.56 3.03 12.32
N ARG A 45 4.83 3.70 13.45
CA ARG A 45 5.58 3.12 14.57
C ARG A 45 4.86 1.90 15.14
N VAL A 46 3.57 2.03 15.45
CA VAL A 46 2.76 0.91 15.96
C VAL A 46 2.71 -0.24 14.96
N ALA A 47 2.58 0.04 13.66
CA ALA A 47 2.61 -0.97 12.62
C ALA A 47 3.94 -1.73 12.56
N CYS A 48 5.07 -1.03 12.69
CA CYS A 48 6.40 -1.64 12.78
C CYS A 48 6.56 -2.49 14.05
N ASP A 49 6.05 -2.04 15.20
CA ASP A 49 6.12 -2.80 16.46
C ASP A 49 5.32 -4.11 16.35
N ILE A 50 4.13 -4.04 15.75
CA ILE A 50 3.31 -5.22 15.44
C ILE A 50 4.05 -6.15 14.50
N TYR A 51 4.63 -5.64 13.41
CA TYR A 51 5.43 -6.44 12.48
C TYR A 51 6.57 -7.17 13.22
N ASN A 52 7.31 -6.46 14.08
CA ASN A 52 8.43 -7.03 14.83
C ASN A 52 7.99 -8.11 15.83
N SER A 53 6.78 -7.98 16.38
CA SER A 53 6.19 -8.95 17.31
C SER A 53 5.65 -10.19 16.59
N VAL A 54 4.91 -10.00 15.51
CA VAL A 54 4.25 -11.09 14.75
C VAL A 54 5.23 -11.82 13.85
N ARG A 55 6.21 -11.10 13.30
CA ARG A 55 7.16 -11.57 12.27
C ARG A 55 6.49 -12.31 11.11
N PRO A 56 5.57 -11.64 10.38
CA PRO A 56 4.91 -12.26 9.24
C PRO A 56 5.89 -12.50 8.08
N THR A 57 5.56 -13.42 7.17
CA THR A 57 6.31 -13.59 5.92
C THR A 57 6.12 -12.42 4.96
N TYR A 58 4.88 -11.91 4.88
CA TYR A 58 4.50 -10.81 4.00
C TYR A 58 3.62 -9.79 4.72
N VAL A 59 3.60 -8.57 4.21
CA VAL A 59 2.65 -7.53 4.64
C VAL A 59 1.74 -7.11 3.48
N THR A 60 0.55 -6.63 3.80
CA THR A 60 -0.36 -6.10 2.77
C THR A 60 -1.36 -5.10 3.33
N GLY A 61 -2.05 -4.39 2.44
CA GLY A 61 -3.22 -3.58 2.78
C GLY A 61 -3.81 -2.86 1.57
N HIS A 62 -5.02 -2.37 1.75
CA HIS A 62 -5.74 -1.54 0.78
C HIS A 62 -5.82 -0.09 1.28
N SER A 63 -5.81 0.90 0.37
CA SER A 63 -5.97 2.32 0.72
C SER A 63 -4.91 2.74 1.74
N LEU A 64 -5.32 3.36 2.86
CA LEU A 64 -4.41 3.68 3.97
C LEU A 64 -3.66 2.46 4.51
N GLY A 65 -4.27 1.27 4.50
CA GLY A 65 -3.61 0.03 4.89
C GLY A 65 -2.45 -0.34 3.96
N GLY A 66 -2.60 -0.07 2.66
CA GLY A 66 -1.54 -0.28 1.68
C GLY A 66 -0.36 0.67 1.92
N CYS A 67 -0.66 1.93 2.24
CA CYS A 67 0.32 2.93 2.63
C CYS A 67 1.11 2.49 3.89
N ILE A 68 0.42 1.94 4.91
CA ILE A 68 1.07 1.38 6.10
C ILE A 68 1.98 0.20 5.74
N ALA A 69 1.53 -0.70 4.86
CA ALA A 69 2.30 -1.85 4.41
C ALA A 69 3.60 -1.42 3.69
N GLU A 70 3.54 -0.40 2.84
CA GLU A 70 4.72 0.15 2.16
C GLU A 70 5.71 0.76 3.15
N VAL A 71 5.23 1.53 4.15
CA VAL A 71 6.13 2.08 5.17
C VAL A 71 6.79 0.97 6.00
N VAL A 72 6.03 -0.04 6.41
CA VAL A 72 6.58 -1.21 7.13
C VAL A 72 7.63 -1.92 6.27
N CYS A 73 7.35 -2.13 4.98
CA CYS A 73 8.34 -2.67 4.04
C CYS A 73 9.60 -1.81 4.00
N SER A 74 9.48 -0.50 3.80
CA SER A 74 10.65 0.39 3.71
C SER A 74 11.56 0.34 4.94
N ARG A 75 10.98 0.16 6.14
CA ARG A 75 11.72 0.13 7.41
C ARG A 75 12.26 -1.25 7.79
N SER A 76 11.62 -2.32 7.32
CA SER A 76 11.93 -3.69 7.76
C SER A 76 12.57 -4.57 6.69
N GLY A 77 12.38 -4.24 5.41
CA GLY A 77 12.75 -5.06 4.26
C GLY A 77 11.82 -6.24 4.00
N CYS A 78 10.62 -6.26 4.59
CA CYS A 78 9.65 -7.33 4.35
C CYS A 78 8.99 -7.20 2.98
N GLY A 79 8.83 -8.33 2.28
CA GLY A 79 8.07 -8.38 1.04
C GLY A 79 6.57 -8.24 1.27
N GLY A 80 5.80 -7.99 0.21
CA GLY A 80 4.37 -7.78 0.35
C GLY A 80 3.70 -7.24 -0.90
N ALA A 81 2.49 -6.71 -0.70
CA ALA A 81 1.79 -5.96 -1.73
C ALA A 81 0.87 -4.88 -1.16
N SER A 82 0.79 -3.72 -1.81
CA SER A 82 -0.20 -2.67 -1.52
C SER A 82 -1.22 -2.55 -2.66
N PHE A 83 -2.45 -2.17 -2.32
CA PHE A 83 -3.57 -2.07 -3.25
C PHE A 83 -4.25 -0.70 -3.15
N ASN A 84 -4.31 0.04 -4.25
CA ASN A 84 -4.91 1.39 -4.34
C ASN A 84 -4.49 2.31 -3.17
N ALA A 85 -3.22 2.28 -2.80
CA ALA A 85 -2.70 3.14 -1.76
C ALA A 85 -2.59 4.59 -2.27
N PRO A 86 -2.74 5.60 -1.39
CA PRO A 86 -2.48 7.01 -1.74
C PRO A 86 -0.99 7.33 -1.99
N GLY A 87 -0.07 6.37 -1.92
CA GLY A 87 1.37 6.61 -2.05
C GLY A 87 1.97 7.27 -0.80
N PRO A 88 2.94 6.64 -0.11
CA PRO A 88 3.55 7.20 1.11
C PRO A 88 4.72 8.18 0.81
N TRP A 89 5.12 8.32 -0.45
CA TRP A 89 6.27 9.11 -0.87
C TRP A 89 5.90 10.57 -1.16
N SER A 90 6.81 11.49 -0.83
CA SER A 90 6.68 12.91 -1.14
C SER A 90 8.07 13.50 -1.42
N PRO A 91 8.19 14.45 -2.38
CA PRO A 91 9.44 15.19 -2.57
C PRO A 91 9.76 16.13 -1.41
N ASN A 92 8.78 16.43 -0.53
CA ASN A 92 9.02 17.16 0.71
C ASN A 92 9.33 16.17 1.84
N PRO A 93 10.55 16.16 2.40
CA PRO A 93 10.92 15.26 3.49
C PRO A 93 10.03 15.37 4.73
N ALA A 94 9.44 16.55 4.98
CA ALA A 94 8.54 16.75 6.12
C ALA A 94 7.20 16.02 5.97
N THR A 95 6.84 15.61 4.76
CA THR A 95 5.59 14.89 4.46
C THR A 95 5.84 13.51 3.85
N CYS A 96 7.09 13.13 3.59
CA CYS A 96 7.45 11.78 3.18
C CYS A 96 7.46 10.87 4.41
N ILE A 97 6.54 9.90 4.43
CA ILE A 97 6.38 8.96 5.56
C ILE A 97 7.06 7.61 5.28
N ALA A 98 7.42 7.38 4.03
CA ALA A 98 8.22 6.26 3.60
C ALA A 98 9.70 6.65 3.76
N ASP A 99 10.19 6.50 4.98
CA ASP A 99 11.47 7.05 5.46
C ASP A 99 12.50 5.95 5.79
N GLY A 100 12.17 4.68 5.54
CA GLY A 100 13.08 3.56 5.75
C GLY A 100 14.08 3.38 4.61
N ASP A 101 15.16 2.64 4.87
CA ASP A 101 16.31 2.43 3.96
C ASP A 101 16.46 0.96 3.51
N ARG A 102 15.46 0.11 3.77
CA ARG A 102 15.53 -1.35 3.56
C ARG A 102 14.69 -1.87 2.40
N TYR A 103 14.26 -0.99 1.49
CA TYR A 103 13.34 -1.35 0.41
C TYR A 103 14.05 -1.87 -0.85
N ASP A 104 15.35 -1.59 -1.03
CA ASP A 104 16.09 -2.00 -2.22
C ASP A 104 16.14 -3.52 -2.38
N GLY A 105 15.68 -4.01 -3.55
CA GLY A 105 15.66 -5.44 -3.87
C GLY A 105 14.58 -6.24 -3.15
N VAL A 106 13.68 -5.59 -2.39
CA VAL A 106 12.56 -6.26 -1.74
C VAL A 106 11.49 -6.63 -2.77
N ARG A 107 10.93 -7.83 -2.64
CA ARG A 107 9.76 -8.26 -3.44
C ARG A 107 8.50 -7.65 -2.85
N PHE A 108 8.23 -6.40 -3.19
CA PHE A 108 7.00 -5.69 -2.83
C PHE A 108 6.30 -5.18 -4.08
N GLU A 109 5.03 -5.52 -4.24
CA GLU A 109 4.21 -5.12 -5.40
C GLU A 109 3.23 -4.00 -5.02
N ILE A 110 3.03 -3.03 -5.90
CA ILE A 110 2.14 -1.90 -5.72
C ILE A 110 1.13 -1.97 -6.85
N HIS A 111 -0.13 -2.25 -6.51
CA HIS A 111 -1.20 -2.43 -7.49
C HIS A 111 -2.14 -1.24 -7.43
N LEU A 112 -2.27 -0.53 -8.54
CA LEU A 112 -3.13 0.65 -8.64
C LEU A 112 -4.16 0.49 -9.75
N ALA A 113 -5.40 0.81 -9.43
CA ALA A 113 -6.49 0.91 -10.38
C ALA A 113 -6.46 2.26 -11.09
N ASN A 114 -6.44 2.24 -12.43
CA ASN A 114 -6.52 3.44 -13.23
C ASN A 114 -7.87 4.16 -12.98
N GLY A 115 -7.80 5.44 -12.63
CA GLY A 115 -8.96 6.26 -12.28
C GLY A 115 -9.42 6.11 -10.83
N ASP A 116 -8.72 5.36 -9.98
CA ASP A 116 -9.01 5.33 -8.54
C ASP A 116 -8.83 6.74 -7.93
N PRO A 117 -9.85 7.31 -7.28
CA PRO A 117 -9.80 8.69 -6.80
C PRO A 117 -8.77 8.90 -5.68
N VAL A 118 -8.43 7.87 -4.89
CA VAL A 118 -7.39 7.95 -3.85
C VAL A 118 -6.01 7.98 -4.48
N SER A 119 -5.75 7.09 -5.43
CA SER A 119 -4.48 7.06 -6.16
C SER A 119 -4.29 8.33 -7.00
N CYS A 120 -5.33 8.85 -7.65
CA CYS A 120 -5.25 10.08 -8.44
C CYS A 120 -5.05 11.34 -7.58
N MET A 121 -5.67 11.39 -6.40
CA MET A 121 -5.66 12.59 -5.54
C MET A 121 -4.27 12.91 -4.97
N CYS A 122 -3.53 11.89 -4.56
CA CYS A 122 -2.17 12.07 -4.06
C CYS A 122 -1.13 12.13 -5.20
N ASN A 123 -1.60 12.14 -6.47
CA ASN A 123 -0.77 12.33 -7.64
C ASN A 123 -1.45 13.20 -8.72
N PRO A 124 -1.64 14.51 -8.48
CA PRO A 124 -2.31 15.40 -9.43
C PRO A 124 -1.49 15.73 -10.68
N GLY A 125 -0.26 15.21 -10.82
CA GLY A 125 0.68 15.51 -11.90
C GLY A 125 1.27 14.31 -12.64
N ALA A 126 1.02 13.06 -12.22
CA ALA A 126 1.60 11.89 -12.88
C ALA A 126 0.52 10.91 -13.36
N GLY A 127 0.21 11.02 -14.64
CA GLY A 127 0.25 9.85 -15.52
C GLY A 127 1.68 9.32 -15.70
N GLY A 128 2.49 9.35 -14.64
CA GLY A 128 3.92 9.06 -14.59
C GLY A 128 4.19 8.08 -13.46
N ALA A 129 5.12 7.18 -13.71
CA ALA A 129 5.32 5.85 -13.15
C ALA A 129 5.69 5.72 -11.65
N ASP A 130 5.61 6.78 -10.86
CA ASP A 130 6.22 6.85 -9.52
C ASP A 130 5.15 7.08 -8.43
N HIS A 131 4.37 6.05 -8.10
CA HIS A 131 3.37 6.08 -7.03
C HIS A 131 3.81 5.36 -5.74
N GLY A 132 5.02 4.80 -5.73
CA GLY A 132 5.54 3.98 -4.65
C GLY A 132 6.87 4.50 -4.10
N HIS A 133 7.14 4.24 -2.83
CA HIS A 133 8.49 4.44 -2.28
C HIS A 133 9.44 3.28 -2.59
N ILE A 134 8.90 2.07 -2.72
CA ILE A 134 9.69 0.83 -2.81
C ILE A 134 10.09 0.53 -4.26
N GLY A 135 9.38 1.09 -5.25
CA GLY A 135 9.71 0.87 -6.64
C GLY A 135 8.80 1.60 -7.62
N SER A 136 9.14 1.43 -8.90
CA SER A 136 8.52 2.07 -10.05
C SER A 136 8.02 1.03 -11.06
N ILE A 137 7.49 1.48 -12.19
CA ILE A 137 7.16 0.57 -13.31
C ILE A 137 8.43 -0.10 -13.84
N ASP A 138 9.56 0.61 -13.85
CA ASP A 138 10.81 0.16 -14.47
C ASP A 138 11.44 -1.04 -13.76
N ASN A 139 11.24 -1.15 -12.44
CA ASN A 139 11.69 -2.30 -11.66
C ASN A 139 10.60 -3.38 -11.46
N GLY A 140 9.43 -3.19 -12.10
CA GLY A 140 8.30 -4.11 -12.05
C GLY A 140 7.54 -4.14 -10.72
N ALA A 141 7.88 -3.27 -9.76
CA ALA A 141 7.19 -3.20 -8.48
C ALA A 141 5.82 -2.52 -8.61
N LEU A 142 5.67 -1.55 -9.53
CA LEU A 142 4.40 -0.86 -9.76
C LEU A 142 3.62 -1.46 -10.93
N VAL A 143 2.37 -1.86 -10.67
CA VAL A 143 1.45 -2.42 -11.66
C VAL A 143 0.17 -1.57 -11.73
N TRP A 144 -0.06 -0.97 -12.90
CA TRP A 144 -1.31 -0.29 -13.21
C TRP A 144 -2.32 -1.24 -13.82
N HIS A 145 -3.53 -1.22 -13.29
CA HIS A 145 -4.66 -2.02 -13.76
C HIS A 145 -5.68 -1.12 -14.44
N TYR A 146 -5.95 -1.39 -15.72
CA TYR A 146 -6.88 -0.59 -16.53
C TYR A 146 -8.31 -1.15 -16.45
N ASN A 147 -9.31 -0.37 -16.88
CA ASN A 147 -10.74 -0.73 -16.85
C ASN A 147 -11.36 -0.90 -15.45
N CYS A 148 -10.90 -0.14 -14.46
CA CYS A 148 -11.34 -0.25 -13.07
C CYS A 148 -12.56 0.61 -12.71
N GLY A 149 -13.21 1.30 -13.66
CA GLY A 149 -14.47 2.01 -13.42
C GLY A 149 -14.43 3.22 -12.47
N GLY A 150 -13.24 3.69 -12.07
CA GLY A 150 -13.07 4.93 -11.30
C GLY A 150 -13.54 4.87 -9.84
N GLN A 151 -13.67 3.68 -9.26
CA GLN A 151 -14.13 3.46 -7.90
C GLN A 151 -12.98 3.08 -6.96
N HIS A 152 -13.06 3.52 -5.70
CA HIS A 152 -12.09 3.16 -4.66
C HIS A 152 -12.60 2.00 -3.79
N GLY A 153 -12.18 0.78 -4.10
CA GLY A 153 -12.60 -0.41 -3.37
C GLY A 153 -11.72 -1.62 -3.68
N ILE A 154 -11.54 -2.49 -2.68
CA ILE A 154 -10.75 -3.72 -2.87
C ILE A 154 -11.43 -4.69 -3.84
N ASP A 155 -12.75 -4.67 -3.95
CA ASP A 155 -13.52 -5.47 -4.92
C ASP A 155 -13.26 -5.03 -6.36
N VAL A 156 -13.02 -3.74 -6.59
CA VAL A 156 -12.63 -3.18 -7.89
C VAL A 156 -11.24 -3.69 -8.26
N MET A 157 -10.29 -3.62 -7.32
CA MET A 157 -8.94 -4.11 -7.50
C MET A 157 -8.91 -5.61 -7.80
N LEU A 158 -9.69 -6.40 -7.07
CA LEU A 158 -9.81 -7.84 -7.31
C LEU A 158 -10.37 -8.15 -8.70
N ARG A 159 -11.37 -7.40 -9.17
CA ARG A 159 -11.88 -7.54 -10.54
C ARG A 159 -10.79 -7.22 -11.57
N ALA A 160 -10.00 -6.18 -11.32
CA ALA A 160 -8.97 -5.76 -12.24
C ALA A 160 -7.82 -6.78 -12.36
N ILE A 161 -7.38 -7.35 -11.23
CA ILE A 161 -6.34 -8.39 -11.20
C ILE A 161 -6.78 -9.67 -11.90
N ASN A 162 -8.05 -10.07 -11.75
CA ASN A 162 -8.57 -11.33 -12.32
C ASN A 162 -8.86 -11.28 -13.83
N ASN A 163 -8.75 -10.11 -14.46
CA ASN A 163 -8.94 -9.94 -15.91
C ASN A 163 -7.64 -10.11 -16.72
N TRP A 164 -6.58 -10.63 -16.11
CA TRP A 164 -5.29 -10.96 -16.74
C TRP A 164 -5.17 -12.44 -17.09
#